data_AF-A0A7Z9BWW8-F1
#
_entry.id   AF-A0A7Z9BWW8-F1
#
_cell.length_a   1.000
_cell.length_b   1.000
_cell.length_c   1.000
_cell.angle_alpha   90.00
_cell.angle_beta   90.00
_cell.angle_gamma   90.00
#
_symmetry.space_group_name_H-M   'P 1'
#
loop_
_entity.id
_entity.type
_entity.pdbx_description
1 polymer ?
#
loop_
_entity_poly.entity_id
_entity_poly.type
_entity_poly.pdbx_seq_one_letter_code
_entity_poly.pdbx_strand_id
1 'polypeptide(L)'
;MLGLVPIHQLSKPISLLTFRGLFLNFGRNVSHPHNSCLLLLSWEQPIEIANLETENRYCKTLQIQGLGESATQLLTDRKLKDQHKWPELIQLYSGNPLWLNIIASTIKDLFNGSVEQFLSYKTLFLGDLEPLIKQHDQRLSESEQLLMLWLANQDKTVDILSKPTEFSSDTDFFRAIQSLKKRGLIQQARNNKESYLSLEPVIKEYMKNQS
;
A
#
# COMPACT_ATOMS: atom_id res chain seq x y z
N MET A 1 -4.95 35.37 -17.39
CA MET A 1 -3.70 34.83 -17.96
C MET A 1 -3.03 34.01 -16.86
N LEU A 2 -3.42 32.75 -16.70
CA LEU A 2 -2.87 31.85 -15.68
C LEU A 2 -1.96 30.85 -16.40
N GLY A 3 -0.66 30.97 -16.14
CA GLY A 3 0.38 30.15 -16.74
C GLY A 3 0.28 28.70 -16.26
N LEU A 4 0.32 27.79 -17.23
CA LEU A 4 0.49 26.36 -17.00
C LEU A 4 1.88 26.12 -16.41
N VAL A 5 1.96 25.48 -15.24
CA VAL A 5 3.23 24.99 -14.72
C VAL A 5 3.58 23.70 -15.46
N PRO A 6 4.75 23.58 -16.11
CA PRO A 6 5.09 22.44 -16.93
C PRO A 6 5.34 21.17 -16.09
N ILE A 7 4.90 20.03 -16.65
CA ILE A 7 4.77 18.70 -16.03
C ILE A 7 6.11 18.08 -15.58
N HIS A 8 7.25 18.68 -15.92
CA HIS A 8 8.59 18.17 -15.56
C HIS A 8 9.04 18.43 -14.11
N GLN A 9 8.20 19.00 -13.23
CA GLN A 9 8.55 19.28 -11.83
C GLN A 9 7.94 18.30 -10.79
N LEU A 10 7.16 17.30 -11.21
CA LEU A 10 6.49 16.34 -10.30
C LEU A 10 7.35 15.11 -9.94
N SER A 11 8.67 15.29 -9.78
CA SER A 11 9.61 14.22 -9.42
C SER A 11 9.96 14.18 -7.92
N LYS A 12 9.26 14.92 -7.06
CA LYS A 12 9.48 14.86 -5.61
C LYS A 12 8.19 14.48 -4.90
N PRO A 13 8.24 13.64 -3.84
CA PRO A 13 7.05 13.31 -3.06
C PRO A 13 6.44 14.60 -2.54
N ILE A 14 5.18 14.85 -2.91
CA ILE A 14 4.42 16.01 -2.46
C ILE A 14 4.30 15.88 -0.95
N SER A 15 4.92 16.80 -0.21
CA SER A 15 4.90 16.79 1.25
C SER A 15 3.47 17.04 1.75
N LEU A 16 3.11 16.47 2.91
CA LEU A 16 1.80 16.64 3.56
C LEU A 16 1.41 18.13 3.76
N LEU A 17 2.40 19.03 3.88
CA LEU A 17 2.19 20.48 3.99
C LEU A 17 1.70 21.11 2.67
N THR A 18 2.18 20.62 1.52
CA THR A 18 1.73 21.06 0.19
C THR A 18 0.30 20.60 -0.09
N PHE A 19 -0.08 19.44 0.44
CA PHE A 19 -1.44 18.89 0.34
C PHE A 19 -2.47 19.74 1.10
N ARG A 20 -2.13 20.16 2.33
CA ARG A 20 -2.96 21.06 3.14
C ARG A 20 -3.17 22.42 2.45
N GLY A 21 -2.13 22.96 1.82
CA GLY A 21 -2.18 24.24 1.09
C GLY A 21 -2.98 24.20 -0.21
N LEU A 22 -2.88 23.12 -0.99
CA LEU A 22 -3.71 22.93 -2.20
C LEU A 22 -5.19 22.69 -1.84
N PHE A 23 -5.46 21.92 -0.79
CA PHE A 23 -6.83 21.59 -0.36
C PHE A 23 -7.55 22.77 0.31
N LEU A 24 -6.88 23.53 1.19
CA LEU A 24 -7.49 24.73 1.78
C LEU A 24 -7.83 25.78 0.72
N ASN A 25 -7.04 25.88 -0.37
CA ASN A 25 -7.30 26.82 -1.45
C ASN A 25 -8.41 26.36 -2.40
N PHE A 26 -8.56 25.06 -2.69
CA PHE A 26 -9.69 24.59 -3.51
C PHE A 26 -10.98 24.45 -2.70
N GLY A 27 -10.92 23.94 -1.47
CA GLY A 27 -12.09 23.78 -0.61
C GLY A 27 -12.72 25.10 -0.15
N ARG A 28 -11.93 26.19 -0.02
CA ARG A 28 -12.44 27.53 0.34
C ARG A 28 -12.69 28.47 -0.84
N ASN A 29 -12.05 28.30 -2.00
CA ASN A 29 -12.21 29.22 -3.14
C ASN A 29 -13.10 28.70 -4.29
N VAL A 30 -13.79 27.56 -4.14
CA VAL A 30 -14.93 27.26 -5.02
C VAL A 30 -16.13 28.07 -4.52
N SER A 31 -16.09 29.38 -4.79
CA SER A 31 -17.17 30.32 -4.49
C SER A 31 -18.35 30.21 -5.45
N HIS A 32 -18.25 29.37 -6.48
CA HIS A 32 -19.25 29.22 -7.53
C HIS A 32 -19.43 27.73 -7.90
N PRO A 33 -20.68 27.23 -8.00
CA PRO A 33 -20.93 25.87 -8.47
C PRO A 33 -20.44 25.70 -9.91
N HIS A 34 -19.64 24.67 -10.15
CA HIS A 34 -19.12 24.31 -11.47
C HIS A 34 -19.36 22.82 -11.78
N ASN A 35 -19.49 22.47 -13.07
CA ASN A 35 -19.67 21.07 -13.52
C ASN A 35 -18.34 20.31 -13.73
N SER A 36 -17.23 20.78 -13.14
CA SER A 36 -15.93 20.11 -13.19
C SER A 36 -15.76 19.06 -12.07
N CYS A 37 -14.84 18.11 -12.27
CA CYS A 37 -14.46 17.07 -11.32
C CYS A 37 -12.96 17.17 -10.99
N LEU A 38 -12.57 16.81 -9.75
CA LEU A 38 -11.18 16.72 -9.31
C LEU A 38 -10.86 15.26 -8.97
N LEU A 39 -9.84 14.69 -9.63
CA LEU A 39 -9.29 13.38 -9.27
C LEU A 39 -8.01 13.57 -8.47
N LEU A 40 -7.95 12.91 -7.30
CA LEU A 40 -6.82 12.97 -6.39
C LEU A 40 -6.23 11.58 -6.23
N LEU A 41 -4.93 11.45 -6.47
CA LEU A 41 -4.18 10.21 -6.26
C LEU A 41 -3.35 10.37 -5.00
N SER A 42 -3.49 9.43 -4.07
CA SER A 42 -2.77 9.45 -2.79
C SER A 42 -2.50 8.03 -2.31
N TRP A 43 -1.41 7.87 -1.55
CA TRP A 43 -1.08 6.65 -0.83
C TRP A 43 -1.89 6.49 0.47
N GLU A 44 -2.33 7.61 1.03
CA GLU A 44 -3.07 7.66 2.29
C GLU A 44 -4.36 8.45 2.08
N GLN A 45 -5.47 8.03 2.69
CA GLN A 45 -6.67 8.86 2.71
C GLN A 45 -6.49 9.96 3.77
N PRO A 46 -6.40 11.25 3.38
CA PRO A 46 -6.29 12.35 4.34
C PRO A 46 -7.57 12.46 5.17
N ILE A 47 -7.45 12.88 6.43
CA ILE A 47 -8.60 12.98 7.32
C ILE A 47 -9.62 14.01 6.82
N GLU A 48 -9.16 15.08 6.19
CA GLU A 48 -10.01 16.10 5.59
C GLU A 48 -10.89 15.53 4.46
N ILE A 49 -10.35 14.60 3.65
CA ILE A 49 -11.11 13.91 2.59
C ILE A 49 -12.10 12.92 3.20
N ALA A 50 -11.67 12.16 4.21
CA ALA A 50 -12.54 11.21 4.91
C ALA A 50 -13.75 11.93 5.55
N ASN A 51 -13.53 13.09 6.18
CA ASN A 51 -14.61 13.91 6.73
C ASN A 51 -15.52 14.46 5.62
N LEU A 52 -14.94 15.00 4.54
CA LEU A 52 -15.71 15.56 3.43
C LEU A 52 -16.60 14.50 2.75
N GLU A 53 -16.15 13.25 2.66
CA GLU A 53 -16.95 12.13 2.11
C GLU A 53 -18.19 11.82 2.97
N THR A 54 -18.16 12.09 4.28
CA THR A 54 -19.34 11.96 5.16
C THR A 54 -20.34 13.08 4.99
N GLU A 55 -19.88 14.28 4.65
CA GLU A 55 -20.70 15.49 4.54
C GLU A 55 -21.21 15.73 3.11
N ASN A 56 -20.46 15.27 2.10
CA ASN A 56 -20.70 15.55 0.69
C ASN A 56 -20.79 14.26 -0.13
N ARG A 57 -22.01 13.95 -0.61
CA ARG A 57 -22.31 12.76 -1.42
C ARG A 57 -21.52 12.65 -2.73
N TYR A 58 -20.97 13.76 -3.23
CA TYR A 58 -20.19 13.82 -4.47
C TYR A 58 -18.69 13.60 -4.23
N CYS A 59 -18.23 13.62 -2.98
CA CYS A 59 -16.88 13.21 -2.64
C CYS A 59 -16.88 11.69 -2.43
N LYS A 60 -15.99 10.97 -3.13
CA LYS A 60 -15.85 9.52 -3.06
C LYS A 60 -14.39 9.12 -3.05
N THR A 61 -14.08 8.09 -2.26
CA THR A 61 -12.76 7.47 -2.24
C THR A 61 -12.83 6.09 -2.89
N LEU A 62 -11.93 5.82 -3.84
CA LEU A 62 -11.74 4.50 -4.42
C LEU A 62 -10.40 3.93 -3.96
N GLN A 63 -10.45 2.82 -3.23
CA GLN A 63 -9.25 2.07 -2.86
C GLN A 63 -8.83 1.17 -4.04
N ILE A 64 -7.60 1.35 -4.51
CA ILE A 64 -7.06 0.57 -5.64
C ILE A 64 -6.43 -0.71 -5.07
N GLN A 65 -6.96 -1.85 -5.49
CA GLN A 65 -6.41 -3.16 -5.15
C GLN A 65 -5.33 -3.59 -6.16
N GLY A 66 -4.59 -4.65 -5.83
CA GLY A 66 -3.68 -5.30 -6.75
C GLY A 66 -4.37 -5.73 -8.05
N LEU A 67 -3.58 -5.92 -9.10
CA LEU A 67 -4.04 -6.49 -10.36
C LEU A 67 -4.62 -7.88 -10.09
N GLY A 68 -5.91 -8.05 -10.38
CA GLY A 68 -6.55 -9.37 -10.45
C GLY A 68 -6.08 -10.13 -11.69
N GLU A 69 -7.01 -10.54 -12.54
CA GLU A 69 -6.70 -11.31 -13.76
C GLU A 69 -5.71 -10.59 -14.70
N SER A 70 -5.68 -9.25 -14.71
CA SER A 70 -4.74 -8.45 -15.50
C SER A 70 -3.27 -8.62 -15.09
N ALA A 71 -2.97 -9.17 -13.91
CA ALA A 71 -1.60 -9.45 -13.51
C ALA A 71 -0.92 -10.45 -14.47
N THR A 72 -1.67 -11.42 -14.99
CA THR A 72 -1.21 -12.39 -15.99
C THR A 72 -0.78 -11.69 -17.29
N GLN A 73 -1.49 -10.63 -17.70
CA GLN A 73 -1.10 -9.86 -18.89
C GLN A 73 0.23 -9.14 -18.66
N LEU A 74 0.43 -8.53 -17.49
CA LEU A 74 1.70 -7.90 -17.12
C LEU A 74 2.86 -8.90 -17.20
N LEU A 75 2.71 -10.11 -16.66
CA LEU A 75 3.76 -11.13 -16.70
C LEU A 75 4.01 -11.65 -18.13
N THR A 76 2.97 -11.67 -18.97
CA THR A 76 3.06 -11.99 -20.41
C THR A 76 3.86 -10.95 -21.17
N ASP A 77 3.57 -9.66 -20.97
CA ASP A 77 4.32 -8.55 -21.59
C ASP A 77 5.77 -8.55 -21.13
N ARG A 78 6.00 -8.96 -19.87
CA ARG A 78 7.31 -9.22 -19.31
C ARG A 78 7.94 -10.52 -19.81
N LYS A 79 7.34 -11.28 -20.72
CA LYS A 79 7.88 -12.51 -21.33
C LYS A 79 8.44 -13.52 -20.32
N LEU A 80 7.77 -13.67 -19.18
CA LEU A 80 8.13 -14.70 -18.20
C LEU A 80 7.68 -16.08 -18.69
N LYS A 81 8.33 -17.12 -18.18
CA LYS A 81 8.02 -18.53 -18.45
C LYS A 81 7.14 -19.09 -17.32
N ASP A 82 6.79 -20.36 -17.42
CA ASP A 82 6.13 -21.13 -16.36
C ASP A 82 4.78 -20.52 -15.92
N GLN A 83 3.89 -20.26 -16.87
CA GLN A 83 2.57 -19.64 -16.63
C GLN A 83 1.76 -20.31 -15.53
N HIS A 84 1.89 -21.63 -15.37
CA HIS A 84 1.24 -22.40 -14.31
C HIS A 84 1.66 -21.99 -12.89
N LYS A 85 2.83 -21.33 -12.74
CA LYS A 85 3.35 -20.78 -11.48
C LYS A 85 2.99 -19.31 -11.25
N TRP A 86 2.41 -18.62 -12.23
CA TRP A 86 2.10 -17.20 -12.08
C TRP A 86 1.10 -16.87 -10.98
N PRO A 87 0.06 -17.69 -10.70
CA PRO A 87 -0.83 -17.41 -9.56
C PRO A 87 -0.09 -17.33 -8.23
N GLU A 88 0.91 -18.20 -8.01
CA GLU A 88 1.75 -18.20 -6.83
C GLU A 88 2.59 -16.92 -6.75
N LEU A 89 3.24 -16.53 -7.85
CA LEU A 89 3.99 -15.28 -7.93
C LEU A 89 3.11 -14.04 -7.69
N ILE A 90 1.93 -14.00 -8.31
CA ILE A 90 0.96 -12.91 -8.16
C ILE A 90 0.52 -12.79 -6.71
N GLN A 91 0.27 -13.91 -6.03
CA GLN A 91 -0.11 -13.93 -4.63
C GLN A 91 1.02 -13.44 -3.72
N LEU A 92 2.26 -13.84 -3.95
CA LEU A 92 3.41 -13.40 -3.15
C LEU A 92 3.64 -11.89 -3.22
N TYR A 93 3.36 -11.29 -4.38
CA TYR A 93 3.48 -9.85 -4.60
C TYR A 93 2.12 -9.14 -4.64
N SER A 94 1.07 -9.77 -4.10
CA SER A 94 -0.28 -9.22 -3.93
C SER A 94 -0.91 -8.58 -5.16
N GLY A 95 -0.55 -9.03 -6.37
CA GLY A 95 -0.96 -8.40 -7.61
C GLY A 95 -0.46 -6.97 -7.80
N ASN A 96 0.43 -6.45 -6.94
CA ASN A 96 0.87 -5.07 -7.02
C ASN A 96 1.66 -4.84 -8.33
N PRO A 97 1.19 -3.95 -9.23
CA PRO A 97 1.84 -3.74 -10.52
C PRO A 97 3.31 -3.36 -10.42
N LEU A 98 3.67 -2.53 -9.43
CA LEU A 98 5.05 -2.07 -9.25
C LEU A 98 5.94 -3.23 -8.79
N TRP A 99 5.48 -4.00 -7.79
CA TRP A 99 6.25 -5.12 -7.25
C TRP A 99 6.46 -6.21 -8.28
N LEU A 100 5.39 -6.58 -9.00
CA LEU A 100 5.47 -7.56 -10.07
C LEU A 100 6.41 -7.12 -11.19
N ASN A 101 6.42 -5.82 -11.54
CA ASN A 101 7.33 -5.29 -12.56
C ASN A 101 8.81 -5.37 -12.14
N ILE A 102 9.12 -5.07 -10.88
CA ILE A 102 10.49 -5.12 -10.34
C ILE A 102 10.96 -6.58 -10.34
N ILE A 103 10.15 -7.47 -9.78
CA ILE A 103 10.51 -8.89 -9.66
C ILE A 103 10.55 -9.59 -11.01
N ALA A 104 9.68 -9.23 -11.96
CA ALA A 104 9.76 -9.75 -13.31
C ALA A 104 11.10 -9.42 -14.00
N SER A 105 11.68 -8.25 -13.72
CA SER A 105 13.03 -7.91 -14.20
C SER A 105 14.07 -8.84 -13.55
N THR A 106 14.03 -9.01 -12.23
CA THR A 106 14.93 -9.94 -11.51
C THR A 106 14.82 -11.38 -12.03
N ILE A 107 13.60 -11.87 -12.27
CA ILE A 107 13.36 -13.23 -12.80
C ILE A 107 13.97 -13.38 -14.20
N LYS A 108 13.84 -12.35 -15.04
CA LYS A 108 14.47 -12.35 -16.35
C LYS A 108 16.00 -12.40 -16.26
N ASP A 109 16.56 -11.53 -15.45
CA ASP A 109 18.00 -11.29 -15.43
C ASP A 109 18.76 -12.44 -14.77
N LEU A 110 18.21 -13.00 -13.68
CA LEU A 110 18.88 -14.03 -12.89
C LEU A 110 18.45 -15.46 -13.25
N PHE A 111 17.22 -15.65 -13.71
CA PHE A 111 16.62 -16.97 -13.94
C PHE A 111 16.19 -17.19 -15.40
N ASN A 112 16.65 -16.33 -16.32
CA ASN A 112 16.32 -16.39 -17.74
C ASN A 112 14.80 -16.50 -17.99
N GLY A 113 14.02 -15.80 -17.15
CA GLY A 113 12.57 -15.76 -17.21
C GLY A 113 11.85 -16.92 -16.53
N SER A 114 12.54 -17.91 -15.94
CA SER A 114 11.89 -19.03 -15.25
C SER A 114 11.35 -18.62 -13.90
N VAL A 115 10.02 -18.63 -13.78
CA VAL A 115 9.31 -18.35 -12.52
C VAL A 115 9.43 -19.56 -11.58
N GLU A 116 9.44 -20.78 -12.12
CA GLU A 116 9.59 -21.99 -11.30
C GLU A 116 10.93 -22.02 -10.57
N GLN A 117 12.03 -21.69 -11.26
CA GLN A 117 13.36 -21.60 -10.63
C GLN A 117 13.41 -20.53 -9.55
N PHE A 118 12.83 -19.36 -9.82
CA PHE A 118 12.75 -18.28 -8.84
C PHE A 118 11.96 -18.69 -7.58
N LEU A 119 10.82 -19.37 -7.76
CA LEU A 119 9.98 -19.84 -6.66
C LEU A 119 10.50 -21.10 -5.94
N SER A 120 11.57 -21.73 -6.44
CA SER A 120 12.19 -22.87 -5.76
C SER A 120 12.87 -22.48 -4.43
N TYR A 121 13.15 -21.19 -4.25
CA TYR A 121 13.67 -20.63 -3.01
C TYR A 121 12.53 -20.37 -2.02
N LYS A 122 12.74 -20.77 -0.76
CA LYS A 122 11.71 -20.69 0.29
C LYS A 122 11.43 -19.28 0.78
N THR A 123 12.40 -18.38 0.65
CA THR A 123 12.34 -17.01 1.19
C THR A 123 11.83 -16.08 0.10
N LEU A 124 10.87 -15.20 0.45
CA LEU A 124 10.37 -14.20 -0.48
C LEU A 124 11.48 -13.19 -0.75
N PHE A 125 11.87 -13.04 -2.01
CA PHE A 125 12.91 -12.10 -2.39
C PHE A 125 12.35 -10.68 -2.53
N LEU A 126 12.94 -9.72 -1.81
CA LEU A 126 12.54 -8.32 -1.86
C LEU A 126 13.40 -7.51 -2.84
N GLY A 127 14.72 -7.66 -2.79
CA GLY A 127 15.65 -6.97 -3.70
C GLY A 127 15.40 -5.46 -3.74
N ASP A 128 15.18 -4.93 -4.94
CA ASP A 128 14.94 -3.50 -5.18
C ASP A 128 13.60 -2.98 -4.58
N LEU A 129 12.79 -3.86 -3.99
CA LEU A 129 11.61 -3.46 -3.21
C LEU A 129 11.97 -2.92 -1.82
N GLU A 130 13.05 -3.41 -1.20
CA GLU A 130 13.40 -3.04 0.18
C GLU A 130 13.58 -1.54 0.36
N PRO A 131 14.30 -0.80 -0.51
CA PRO A 131 14.46 0.64 -0.35
C PRO A 131 13.13 1.40 -0.45
N LEU A 132 12.19 0.91 -1.27
CA LEU A 132 10.87 1.52 -1.42
C LEU A 132 10.05 1.35 -0.14
N ILE A 133 10.02 0.14 0.42
CA ILE A 133 9.30 -0.15 1.66
C ILE A 133 9.92 0.62 2.83
N LYS A 134 11.26 0.67 2.88
CA LYS A 134 12.01 1.41 3.90
C LYS A 134 11.65 2.89 3.97
N GLN A 135 11.43 3.54 2.82
CA GLN A 135 11.00 4.94 2.80
C GLN A 135 9.63 5.15 3.46
N HIS A 136 8.72 4.18 3.33
CA HIS A 136 7.42 4.24 3.99
C HIS A 136 7.54 3.93 5.48
N ASP A 137 8.32 2.91 5.83
CA ASP A 137 8.55 2.48 7.20
C ASP A 137 9.19 3.57 8.08
N GLN A 138 10.17 4.31 7.54
CA GLN A 138 10.83 5.43 8.23
C GLN A 138 9.90 6.59 8.63
N ARG A 139 8.68 6.63 8.08
CA ARG A 139 7.68 7.67 8.37
C ARG A 139 6.66 7.23 9.42
N LEU A 140 6.74 5.97 9.86
CA LEU A 140 5.87 5.40 10.88
C LEU A 140 6.38 5.80 12.27
N SER A 141 5.42 6.00 13.18
CA SER A 141 5.69 6.14 14.61
C SER A 141 6.13 4.81 15.22
N GLU A 142 6.76 4.87 16.39
CA GLU A 142 7.20 3.67 17.12
C GLU A 142 6.06 2.67 17.36
N SER A 143 4.87 3.16 17.73
CA SER A 143 3.69 2.30 17.90
C SER A 143 3.23 1.65 16.60
N GLU A 144 3.30 2.35 15.46
CA GLU A 144 2.98 1.78 14.15
C GLU A 144 4.01 0.69 13.77
N GLN A 145 5.31 0.96 13.94
CA GLN A 145 6.37 -0.01 13.66
C GLN A 145 6.27 -1.25 14.55
N LEU A 146 5.99 -1.06 15.84
CA LEU A 146 5.78 -2.16 16.78
C LEU A 146 4.62 -3.06 16.34
N LEU A 147 3.50 -2.47 15.93
CA LEU A 147 2.35 -3.22 15.44
C LEU A 147 2.67 -3.99 14.15
N MET A 148 3.42 -3.36 13.23
CA MET A 148 3.87 -4.01 11.98
C MET A 148 4.77 -5.21 12.27
N LEU A 149 5.75 -5.04 13.15
CA LEU A 149 6.65 -6.12 13.56
C LEU A 149 5.89 -7.26 14.24
N TRP A 150 4.99 -6.92 15.17
CA TRP A 150 4.17 -7.92 15.83
C TRP A 150 3.31 -8.71 14.84
N LEU A 151 2.62 -8.03 13.91
CA LEU A 151 1.82 -8.68 12.86
C LEU A 151 2.68 -9.55 11.94
N ALA A 152 3.91 -9.12 11.64
CA ALA A 152 4.82 -9.86 10.77
C ALA A 152 5.23 -11.22 11.36
N ASN A 153 5.29 -11.30 12.69
CA ASN A 153 5.61 -12.53 13.43
C ASN A 153 4.42 -13.48 13.62
N GLN A 154 3.22 -13.11 13.16
CA GLN A 154 2.04 -13.97 13.24
C GLN A 154 1.95 -14.85 12.00
N ASP A 155 1.73 -16.17 12.18
CA ASP A 155 1.62 -17.10 11.05
C ASP A 155 0.34 -16.91 10.23
N LYS A 156 -0.72 -16.36 10.82
CA LYS A 156 -2.05 -16.17 10.22
C LYS A 156 -2.56 -14.76 10.45
N THR A 157 -3.69 -14.44 9.80
CA THR A 157 -4.48 -13.24 10.10
C THR A 157 -4.87 -13.22 11.57
N VAL A 158 -4.75 -12.07 12.24
CA VAL A 158 -4.95 -11.98 13.70
C VAL A 158 -6.20 -11.18 14.04
N ASP A 159 -6.97 -11.65 15.02
CA ASP A 159 -8.13 -10.92 15.53
C ASP A 159 -7.68 -9.57 16.10
N ILE A 160 -8.38 -8.50 15.72
CA ILE A 160 -8.18 -7.14 16.25
C ILE A 160 -8.24 -7.07 17.78
N LEU A 161 -8.93 -8.01 18.42
CA LEU A 161 -9.01 -8.12 19.89
C LEU A 161 -7.70 -8.61 20.52
N SER A 162 -6.81 -9.20 19.72
CA SER A 162 -5.50 -9.67 20.18
C SER A 162 -4.54 -8.48 20.24
N LYS A 163 -4.35 -7.93 21.44
CA LYS A 163 -3.39 -6.85 21.67
C LYS A 163 -2.00 -7.41 22.02
N PRO A 164 -0.91 -6.93 21.41
CA PRO A 164 0.45 -7.25 21.84
C PRO A 164 0.70 -6.79 23.28
N THR A 165 1.46 -7.57 24.04
CA THR A 165 1.82 -7.23 25.43
C THR A 165 2.64 -5.95 25.56
N GLU A 166 3.36 -5.60 24.51
CA GLU A 166 4.21 -4.42 24.39
C GLU A 166 3.39 -3.13 24.28
N PHE A 167 2.10 -3.21 23.93
CA PHE A 167 1.19 -2.07 23.98
C PHE A 167 0.63 -1.85 25.38
N SER A 168 1.20 -0.88 26.11
CA SER A 168 0.72 -0.51 27.45
C SER A 168 -0.67 0.16 27.44
N SER A 169 -1.09 0.72 26.31
CA SER A 169 -2.33 1.49 26.15
C SER A 169 -3.16 0.98 24.98
N ASP A 170 -4.44 0.66 25.24
CA ASP A 170 -5.39 0.26 24.19
C ASP A 170 -5.65 1.42 23.20
N THR A 171 -5.57 2.66 23.68
CA THR A 171 -5.73 3.85 22.83
C THR A 171 -4.62 3.94 21.80
N ASP A 172 -3.38 3.65 22.20
CA ASP A 172 -2.24 3.72 21.28
C ASP A 172 -2.27 2.57 20.28
N PHE A 173 -2.70 1.38 20.72
CA PHE A 173 -2.94 0.24 19.84
C PHE A 173 -3.99 0.54 18.76
N PHE A 174 -5.17 1.05 19.15
CA PHE A 174 -6.22 1.40 18.18
C PHE A 174 -5.82 2.57 17.28
N ARG A 175 -5.06 3.55 17.79
CA ARG A 175 -4.52 4.64 16.97
C ARG A 175 -3.54 4.12 15.93
N ALA A 176 -2.66 3.19 16.30
CA ALA A 176 -1.73 2.55 15.37
C ALA A 176 -2.49 1.77 14.28
N ILE A 177 -3.49 0.96 14.64
CA ILE A 177 -4.35 0.26 13.67
C ILE A 177 -5.02 1.25 12.72
N GLN A 178 -5.66 2.30 13.25
CA GLN A 178 -6.36 3.28 12.44
C GLN A 178 -5.42 4.00 11.48
N SER A 179 -4.22 4.35 11.95
CA SER A 179 -3.21 5.03 11.15
C SER A 179 -2.70 4.12 10.03
N LEU A 180 -2.23 2.90 10.34
CA LEU A 180 -1.74 1.95 9.34
C LEU A 180 -2.81 1.59 8.29
N LYS A 181 -4.07 1.48 8.70
CA LYS A 181 -5.18 1.22 7.78
C LYS A 181 -5.39 2.38 6.81
N LYS A 182 -5.31 3.63 7.28
CA LYS A 182 -5.41 4.82 6.42
C LYS A 182 -4.26 4.93 5.42
N ARG A 183 -3.10 4.36 5.77
CA ARG A 183 -1.91 4.26 4.91
C ARG A 183 -1.91 3.05 3.98
N GLY A 184 -2.92 2.17 4.07
CA GLY A 184 -2.98 0.95 3.27
C GLY A 184 -1.92 -0.10 3.61
N LEU A 185 -1.28 -0.01 4.77
CA LEU A 185 -0.19 -0.92 5.17
C LEU A 185 -0.69 -2.19 5.87
N ILE A 186 -1.91 -2.15 6.41
CA ILE A 186 -2.61 -3.32 6.96
C ILE A 186 -3.93 -3.53 6.23
N GLN A 187 -4.27 -4.78 6.00
CA GLN A 187 -5.58 -5.18 5.53
C GLN A 187 -6.47 -5.53 6.73
N GLN A 188 -7.77 -5.25 6.60
CA GLN A 188 -8.78 -5.68 7.56
C GLN A 188 -9.83 -6.51 6.85
N ALA A 189 -9.92 -7.79 7.18
CA ALA A 189 -11.02 -8.65 6.80
C ALA A 189 -12.09 -8.67 7.89
N ARG A 190 -13.36 -8.84 7.51
CA ARG A 190 -14.48 -8.98 8.45
C ARG A 190 -15.23 -10.27 8.14
N ASN A 191 -15.53 -11.03 9.18
CA ASN A 191 -16.59 -12.03 9.11
C ASN A 191 -17.74 -11.62 10.05
N ASN A 192 -18.78 -12.45 10.17
CA ASN A 192 -19.97 -12.12 10.96
C ASN A 192 -19.74 -11.88 12.46
N LYS A 193 -18.54 -12.18 13.01
CA LYS A 193 -18.23 -12.09 14.44
C LYS A 193 -16.92 -11.37 14.76
N GLU A 194 -15.96 -11.39 13.86
CA GLU A 194 -14.56 -11.04 14.12
C GLU A 194 -13.99 -10.15 12.99
N SER A 195 -13.06 -9.29 13.38
CA SER A 195 -12.27 -8.47 12.45
C SER A 195 -10.83 -8.93 12.50
N TYR A 196 -10.28 -9.33 11.37
CA TYR A 196 -8.90 -9.80 11.29
C TYR A 196 -8.01 -8.78 10.62
N LEU A 197 -6.79 -8.65 11.13
CA LEU A 197 -5.72 -7.83 10.62
C LEU A 197 -4.67 -8.71 9.94
N SER A 198 -4.12 -8.22 8.83
CA SER A 198 -3.02 -8.87 8.13
C SER A 198 -2.12 -7.87 7.42
N LEU A 199 -0.89 -8.30 7.16
CA LEU A 199 0.07 -7.61 6.29
C LEU A 199 0.11 -8.28 4.92
N GLU A 200 0.44 -7.49 3.90
CA GLU A 200 0.84 -8.02 2.61
C GLU A 200 2.12 -8.88 2.77
N PRO A 201 2.30 -9.97 1.99
CA PRO A 201 3.45 -10.85 2.15
C PRO A 201 4.80 -10.13 2.02
N VAL A 202 4.91 -9.19 1.06
CA VAL A 202 6.10 -8.36 0.86
C VAL A 202 6.44 -7.51 2.09
N ILE A 203 5.42 -6.93 2.72
CA ILE A 203 5.58 -6.07 3.90
C ILE A 203 5.95 -6.93 5.13
N LYS A 204 5.30 -8.09 5.26
CA LYS A 204 5.61 -9.09 6.29
C LYS A 204 7.06 -9.55 6.20
N GLU A 205 7.52 -9.88 5.00
CA GLU A 205 8.91 -10.30 4.77
C GLU A 205 9.91 -9.19 5.10
N TYR A 206 9.61 -7.94 4.69
CA TYR A 206 10.48 -6.81 5.02
C TYR A 206 10.65 -6.65 6.52
N MET A 207 9.55 -6.71 7.30
CA MET A 207 9.61 -6.56 8.75
C MET A 207 10.42 -7.68 9.42
N LYS A 208 10.30 -8.92 8.94
CA LYS A 208 11.09 -10.06 9.44
C LYS A 208 12.59 -9.91 9.18
N ASN A 209 12.98 -9.27 8.06
CA ASN A 209 14.37 -9.03 7.72
C ASN A 209 15.01 -7.90 8.54
N GLN A 210 14.21 -7.08 9.23
CA GLN A 210 14.72 -6.00 10.11
C GLN A 210 14.90 -6.43 11.57
N SER A 211 14.38 -7.60 11.96
CA SER A 211 14.38 -8.11 13.34
C SER A 211 15.55 -9.03 13.69
#